data_AF-A0A1J3J006-F1
#
_entry.id   AF-A0A1J3J006-F1
#
_cell.length_a   1.000
_cell.length_b   1.000
_cell.length_c   1.000
_cell.angle_alpha   90.00
_cell.angle_beta   90.00
_cell.angle_gamma   90.00
#
_symmetry.space_group_name_H-M   'P 1'
#
loop_
_entity.id
_entity.type
_entity.pdbx_description
1 polymer ?
#
loop_
_entity_poly.entity_id
_entity_poly.type
_entity_poly.pdbx_seq_one_letter_code
_entity_poly.pdbx_strand_id
1 'polypeptide(L)'
;GNTNIAAGNGNTILGNTNAVGGNCNTVAGVSNTVLGNTNIATGNTNYISGSSNVVNGVSNGVIGSGNLVVGSSNNVVSTSACNVPPPPPLPAYP
;
A
#
# COMPACT_ATOMS: atom_id res chain seq x y z
N GLY A 1 -20.79 -4.12 10.75
CA GLY A 1 -21.00 -2.70 10.43
C GLY A 1 -20.77 -2.51 8.94
N ASN A 2 -21.45 -1.52 8.39
CA ASN A 2 -22.27 -1.79 7.20
C ASN A 2 -21.85 -1.01 5.94
N THR A 3 -20.60 -0.57 5.84
CA THR A 3 -20.15 0.40 4.83
C THR A 3 -18.78 0.04 4.22
N ASN A 4 -18.58 -1.24 3.89
CA ASN A 4 -17.39 -1.66 3.15
C ASN A 4 -17.62 -1.50 1.64
N ILE A 5 -16.68 -0.89 0.94
CA ILE A 5 -16.67 -0.71 -0.51
C ILE A 5 -15.49 -1.48 -1.06
N ALA A 6 -15.73 -2.34 -2.05
CA ALA A 6 -14.70 -3.09 -2.76
C ALA A 6 -14.86 -2.88 -4.27
N ALA A 7 -13.78 -2.50 -4.93
CA ALA A 7 -13.68 -2.41 -6.39
C ALA A 7 -12.49 -3.27 -6.87
N GLY A 8 -12.72 -4.13 -7.87
CA GLY A 8 -11.72 -5.09 -8.38
C GLY A 8 -11.93 -6.52 -7.84
N ASN A 9 -10.92 -7.39 -7.95
CA ASN A 9 -11.09 -8.84 -7.78
C ASN A 9 -10.32 -9.42 -6.59
N GLY A 10 -10.90 -10.40 -5.90
CA GLY A 10 -10.21 -11.17 -4.86
C GLY A 10 -9.94 -10.41 -3.56
N ASN A 11 -10.69 -9.34 -3.29
CA ASN A 11 -10.53 -8.56 -2.06
C ASN A 11 -11.30 -9.20 -0.90
N THR A 12 -10.66 -9.30 0.27
CA THR A 12 -11.26 -9.78 1.52
C THR A 12 -11.34 -8.63 2.51
N ILE A 13 -12.53 -8.32 3.01
CA ILE A 13 -12.76 -7.18 3.91
C ILE A 13 -13.52 -7.64 5.15
N LEU A 14 -12.94 -7.41 6.33
CA LEU A 14 -13.53 -7.68 7.63
C LEU A 14 -13.57 -6.38 8.45
N GLY A 15 -14.73 -6.04 9.02
CA GLY A 15 -14.90 -4.84 9.84
C GLY A 15 -15.79 -3.78 9.19
N ASN A 16 -15.53 -2.50 9.45
CA ASN A 16 -16.47 -1.41 9.19
C ASN A 16 -15.83 -0.24 8.43
N THR A 17 -16.57 0.38 7.49
CA THR A 17 -16.16 1.62 6.81
C THR A 17 -14.84 1.48 6.02
N ASN A 18 -14.56 0.31 5.45
CA ASN A 18 -13.34 0.12 4.66
C ASN A 18 -13.58 0.39 3.17
N ALA A 19 -12.64 1.03 2.50
CA ALA A 19 -12.65 1.26 1.06
C ALA A 19 -11.45 0.54 0.41
N VAL A 20 -11.72 -0.40 -0.49
CA VAL A 20 -10.69 -1.23 -1.11
C VAL A 20 -10.83 -1.20 -2.62
N GLY A 21 -9.74 -0.88 -3.32
CA GLY A 21 -9.66 -0.84 -4.77
C GLY A 21 -8.47 -1.64 -5.29
N GLY A 22 -8.67 -2.39 -6.37
CA GLY A 22 -7.64 -3.21 -7.02
C GLY A 22 -7.82 -4.70 -6.73
N ASN A 23 -6.73 -5.47 -6.67
CA ASN A 23 -6.80 -6.94 -6.65
C ASN A 23 -6.12 -7.58 -5.43
N CYS A 24 -6.71 -8.67 -4.93
CA CYS A 24 -6.13 -9.54 -3.90
C CYS A 24 -5.75 -8.81 -2.59
N ASN A 25 -6.50 -7.79 -2.18
CA ASN A 25 -6.24 -7.07 -0.93
C ASN A 25 -6.98 -7.72 0.24
N THR A 26 -6.35 -7.75 1.43
CA THR A 26 -6.96 -8.22 2.68
C THR A 26 -7.01 -7.08 3.67
N VAL A 27 -8.21 -6.70 4.13
CA VAL A 27 -8.42 -5.57 5.03
C VAL A 27 -9.23 -6.01 6.24
N ALA A 28 -8.73 -5.73 7.44
CA ALA A 28 -9.37 -6.05 8.70
C ALA A 28 -9.36 -4.84 9.65
N GLY A 29 -10.53 -4.36 10.06
CA GLY A 29 -10.68 -3.30 11.06
C GLY A 29 -11.61 -2.16 10.62
N VAL A 30 -11.29 -0.92 11.00
CA VAL A 30 -12.21 0.22 10.86
C VAL A 30 -11.59 1.36 10.04
N SER A 31 -12.34 1.89 9.08
CA SER A 31 -11.96 3.09 8.32
C SER A 31 -10.64 2.97 7.53
N ASN A 32 -10.32 1.78 7.01
CA ASN A 32 -9.11 1.61 6.19
C ASN A 32 -9.40 1.88 4.71
N THR A 33 -8.46 2.53 4.03
CA THR A 33 -8.48 2.74 2.58
C THR A 33 -7.28 2.03 1.95
N VAL A 34 -7.52 1.11 1.02
CA VAL A 34 -6.47 0.32 0.37
C VAL A 34 -6.66 0.36 -1.13
N LEU A 35 -5.65 0.83 -1.86
CA LEU A 35 -5.65 0.95 -3.30
C LEU A 35 -4.43 0.23 -3.89
N GLY A 36 -4.67 -0.69 -4.84
CA GLY A 36 -3.63 -1.40 -5.57
C GLY A 36 -3.72 -2.93 -5.39
N ASN A 37 -2.58 -3.61 -5.33
CA ASN A 37 -2.56 -5.08 -5.45
C ASN A 37 -1.87 -5.76 -4.26
N THR A 38 -2.45 -6.85 -3.77
CA THR A 38 -1.81 -7.75 -2.79
C THR A 38 -1.45 -7.04 -1.48
N ASN A 39 -2.24 -6.06 -1.04
CA ASN A 39 -2.00 -5.35 0.22
C ASN A 39 -2.74 -6.00 1.40
N ILE A 40 -2.15 -5.96 2.58
CA ILE A 40 -2.73 -6.43 3.83
C ILE A 40 -2.81 -5.23 4.79
N ALA A 41 -4.01 -4.89 5.25
CA ALA A 41 -4.24 -3.81 6.21
C ALA A 41 -4.99 -4.34 7.43
N THR A 42 -4.41 -4.21 8.62
CA THR A 42 -5.06 -4.55 9.88
C THR A 42 -5.05 -3.37 10.83
N GLY A 43 -6.20 -3.04 11.44
CA GLY A 43 -6.34 -1.97 12.42
C GLY A 43 -7.25 -0.84 11.97
N ASN A 44 -6.94 0.40 12.36
CA ASN A 44 -7.87 1.53 12.24
C ASN A 44 -7.27 2.69 11.44
N THR A 45 -8.05 3.27 10.53
CA THR A 45 -7.70 4.51 9.83
C THR A 45 -6.39 4.41 9.01
N ASN A 46 -6.09 3.26 8.41
CA ASN A 46 -4.90 3.12 7.57
C ASN A 46 -5.19 3.48 6.11
N TYR A 47 -4.26 4.17 5.47
CA TYR A 47 -4.26 4.45 4.03
C TYR A 47 -3.10 3.73 3.36
N ILE A 48 -3.38 2.89 2.37
CA ILE A 48 -2.38 2.14 1.62
C ILE A 48 -2.60 2.36 0.13
N SER A 49 -1.56 2.73 -0.59
CA SER A 49 -1.55 2.84 -2.05
C SER A 49 -0.32 2.17 -2.65
N GLY A 50 -0.51 1.19 -3.52
CA GLY A 50 0.58 0.49 -4.22
C GLY A 50 0.46 -1.03 -4.13
N SER A 51 1.58 -1.74 -4.06
CA SER A 51 1.58 -3.21 -4.17
C SER A 51 2.35 -3.93 -3.06
N SER A 52 1.82 -5.07 -2.60
CA SER A 52 2.52 -5.94 -1.64
C SER A 52 2.89 -5.26 -0.32
N ASN A 53 2.05 -4.35 0.18
CA ASN A 53 2.28 -3.70 1.47
C ASN A 53 1.55 -4.42 2.60
N VAL A 54 2.16 -4.49 3.78
CA VAL A 54 1.56 -5.04 5.00
C VAL A 54 1.56 -3.96 6.07
N VAL A 55 0.38 -3.58 6.55
CA VAL A 55 0.21 -2.51 7.53
C VAL A 55 -0.61 -3.03 8.70
N ASN A 56 -0.07 -2.88 9.90
CA ASN A 56 -0.76 -3.24 11.14
C ASN A 56 -0.70 -2.10 12.16
N GLY A 57 -1.85 -1.50 12.47
CA GLY A 57 -1.98 -0.54 13.56
C GLY A 57 -2.95 0.61 13.26
N VAL A 58 -2.65 1.82 13.73
CA VAL A 58 -3.61 2.93 13.76
C VAL A 58 -3.07 4.16 13.00
N SER A 59 -3.86 4.71 12.09
CA SER A 59 -3.55 5.97 11.41
C SER A 59 -2.25 5.95 10.59
N ASN A 60 -1.94 4.83 9.91
CA ASN A 60 -0.74 4.74 9.07
C ASN A 60 -1.03 5.10 7.61
N GLY A 61 -0.10 5.79 6.95
CA GLY A 61 -0.09 6.06 5.52
C GLY A 61 1.07 5.33 4.83
N VAL A 62 0.78 4.53 3.81
CA VAL A 62 1.80 3.80 3.05
C VAL A 62 1.58 3.99 1.56
N ILE A 63 2.61 4.46 0.87
CA ILE A 63 2.63 4.60 -0.58
C ILE A 63 3.87 3.89 -1.12
N GLY A 64 3.70 2.94 -2.04
CA GLY A 64 4.83 2.25 -2.67
C GLY A 64 4.65 0.73 -2.72
N SER A 65 5.78 0.03 -2.75
CA SER A 65 5.79 -1.42 -2.92
C SER A 65 6.62 -2.13 -1.86
N GLY A 66 6.11 -3.24 -1.30
CA GLY A 66 6.90 -4.11 -0.43
C GLY A 66 7.17 -3.56 0.97
N ASN A 67 6.33 -2.67 1.49
CA ASN A 67 6.53 -2.08 2.82
C ASN A 67 5.88 -2.93 3.92
N LEU A 68 6.54 -3.06 5.07
CA LEU A 68 5.98 -3.57 6.32
C LEU A 68 5.92 -2.44 7.34
N VAL A 69 4.73 -2.09 7.80
CA VAL A 69 4.51 -0.98 8.74
C VAL A 69 3.72 -1.47 9.94
N VAL A 70 4.24 -1.27 11.14
CA VAL A 70 3.59 -1.66 12.40
C VAL A 70 3.63 -0.49 13.38
N GLY A 71 2.50 -0.21 14.03
CA GLY A 71 2.40 0.85 15.04
C GLY A 71 1.38 1.92 14.67
N SER A 72 1.57 3.13 15.19
CA SER A 72 0.61 4.22 15.05
C SER A 72 1.22 5.45 14.39
N SER A 73 0.46 6.12 13.54
CA SER A 73 0.83 7.40 12.91
C SER A 73 2.11 7.36 12.07
N ASN A 74 2.40 6.23 11.41
CA ASN A 74 3.52 6.14 10.48
C ASN A 74 3.15 6.66 9.09
N ASN A 75 4.11 7.30 8.42
CA ASN A 75 3.96 7.69 7.01
C ASN A 75 5.18 7.17 6.23
N VAL A 76 4.94 6.21 5.33
CA VAL A 76 5.99 5.53 4.57
C VAL A 76 5.73 5.76 3.08
N VAL A 77 6.73 6.31 2.40
CA VAL A 77 6.71 6.50 0.95
C VAL A 77 7.94 5.82 0.37
N SER A 78 7.74 4.78 -0.43
CA SER A 78 8.80 4.06 -1.12
C SER A 78 8.54 4.13 -2.62
N THR A 79 9.32 4.95 -3.31
CA THR A 79 9.37 4.95 -4.76
C THR A 79 10.49 4.00 -5.16
N SER A 80 10.14 2.92 -5.87
CA SER A 80 11.12 2.05 -6.50
C SER A 80 11.81 2.81 -7.64
N ALA A 81 12.68 3.75 -7.29
CA ALA A 81 13.57 4.44 -8.20
C ALA A 81 14.95 4.40 -7.55
N CYS A 82 15.65 3.27 -7.72
CA CYS A 82 17.09 3.37 -7.84
C CYS A 82 17.32 4.15 -9.13
N ASN A 83 17.35 5.49 -9.02
CA ASN A 83 17.73 6.38 -10.10
C ASN A 83 19.24 6.21 -10.26
N VAL A 84 19.67 5.07 -10.81
CA VAL A 84 21.04 4.90 -11.27
C VAL A 84 21.09 5.70 -12.56
N PRO A 85 21.80 6.85 -12.61
CA PRO A 85 21.95 7.57 -13.85
C PRO A 85 22.56 6.62 -14.90
N PRO A 86 22.14 6.69 -16.17
CA PRO A 86 22.82 5.93 -17.21
C PRO A 86 24.32 6.27 -17.17
N PRO A 87 25.22 5.26 -17.26
CA PRO A 87 26.65 5.52 -17.25
C PRO A 87 26.99 6.53 -18.36
N PRO A 88 27.90 7.49 -18.10
CA PRO A 88 28.29 8.47 -19.11
C PRO A 88 28.81 7.75 -20.38
N PRO A 89 28.57 8.31 -21.58
CA PRO A 89 29.09 7.75 -22.82
C PRO A 89 30.61 7.58 -22.72
N LEU A 90 31.12 6.41 -23.13
CA LEU A 90 32.57 6.20 -23.26
C LEU A 90 33.12 7.22 -24.28
N PRO A 91 34.30 7.81 -24.05
CA PRO A 91 34.93 8.69 -25.02
C PRO A 91 35.16 7.91 -26.32
N ALA A 92 34.82 8.53 -27.45
CA ALA A 92 35.18 7.99 -28.76
C ALA A 92 36.71 7.96 -28.86
N TYR A 93 37.27 6.77 -29.03
CA TYR A 93 38.69 6.61 -29.33
C TYR A 93 38.98 7.09 -30.77
N PRO A 94 40.13 7.74 -31.02
CA PRO A 94 40.52 8.24 -32.34
C PRO A 94 40.80 7.13 -33.36
#